data_AF-A0A7C5Y465-F1
#
_entry.id   AF-A0A7C5Y465-F1
#
_cell.length_a   1.000
_cell.length_b   1.000
_cell.length_c   1.000
_cell.angle_alpha   90.00
_cell.angle_beta   90.00
_cell.angle_gamma   90.00
#
_symmetry.space_group_name_H-M   'P 1'
#
loop_
_entity.id
_entity.type
_entity.pdbx_description
1 polymer ?
#
loop_
_entity_poly.entity_id
_entity_poly.type
_entity_poly.pdbx_seq_one_letter_code
_entity_poly.pdbx_strand_id
1 'polypeptide(L)'
;MKELRKIIIYILLLIGTIIMIAPFAWMLVTSFKLPTEVNSWPPRWTTKAFSNQRDIKVIPSTGTTSTVKGLSLREALTFVSKKTQGLVLVVNDDPFYRGTLRIPMKGKNYASIKAEDFAQFINSIKEPSQFNIDESEKNNPEAYFEKVLLNYVSGSTPVFKRDTFIDNFSGSIETLLDGIDTIQTFGIDRIEDENEKDRFNKFLDNAIVQLQELKSKIQKFKSGE
;
A
#
# COMPACT_ATOMS: atom_id res chain seq x y z
N MET A 1 32.41 -18.06 -73.32
CA MET A 1 31.42 -19.07 -72.87
C MET A 1 31.78 -19.75 -71.55
N LYS A 2 33.01 -20.24 -71.34
CA LYS A 2 33.42 -20.92 -70.09
C LYS A 2 33.36 -20.01 -68.85
N GLU A 3 33.82 -18.77 -68.95
CA GLU A 3 33.83 -17.83 -67.82
C GLU A 3 32.42 -17.35 -67.42
N LEU A 4 31.52 -17.14 -68.39
CA LEU A 4 30.12 -16.80 -68.13
C LEU A 4 29.38 -17.93 -67.40
N ARG A 5 29.65 -19.20 -67.77
CA ARG A 5 29.08 -20.37 -67.10
C ARG A 5 29.56 -20.49 -65.65
N LYS A 6 30.83 -20.20 -65.38
CA LYS A 6 31.36 -20.18 -64.01
C LYS A 6 30.70 -19.10 -63.16
N ILE A 7 30.51 -17.89 -63.70
CA ILE A 7 29.81 -16.80 -63.01
C ILE A 7 28.38 -17.20 -62.62
N ILE A 8 27.64 -17.81 -63.55
CA ILE A 8 26.28 -18.29 -63.29
C ILE A 8 26.28 -19.38 -62.20
N ILE A 9 27.22 -20.31 -62.25
CA ILE A 9 27.37 -21.36 -61.22
C ILE A 9 27.68 -20.74 -59.85
N TYR A 10 28.58 -19.75 -59.77
CA TYR A 10 28.90 -19.08 -58.51
C TYR A 10 27.74 -18.27 -57.95
N ILE A 11 26.95 -17.60 -58.79
CA ILE A 11 25.72 -16.90 -58.34
C ILE A 11 24.71 -17.90 -57.78
N LEU A 12 24.50 -19.03 -58.46
CA LEU A 12 23.61 -20.09 -57.98
C LEU A 12 24.10 -20.67 -56.64
N LEU A 13 25.41 -20.86 -56.52
CA LEU A 13 26.06 -21.34 -55.29
C LEU A 13 25.90 -20.34 -54.13
N LEU A 14 26.05 -19.04 -54.41
CA LEU A 14 25.86 -17.96 -53.42
C LEU A 14 24.41 -17.95 -52.92
N ILE A 15 23.43 -18.02 -53.83
CA ILE A 15 22.01 -18.06 -53.47
C ILE A 15 21.70 -19.31 -52.65
N GLY A 16 22.18 -20.48 -53.07
CA GLY A 16 22.02 -21.73 -52.32
C GLY A 16 22.61 -21.63 -50.91
N THR A 17 23.78 -21.00 -50.79
CA THR A 17 24.44 -20.75 -49.50
C THR A 17 23.61 -19.81 -48.61
N ILE A 18 23.09 -18.72 -49.15
CA ILE A 18 22.23 -17.77 -48.41
C ILE A 18 20.96 -18.48 -47.91
N ILE A 19 20.32 -19.29 -48.75
CA ILE A 19 19.12 -20.06 -48.37
C ILE A 19 19.45 -21.08 -47.27
N MET A 20 20.61 -21.74 -47.34
CA MET A 20 21.04 -22.68 -46.30
C MET A 20 21.42 -22.00 -44.98
N ILE A 21 21.99 -20.79 -45.01
CA ILE A 21 22.39 -20.03 -43.81
C ILE A 21 21.18 -19.31 -43.17
N ALA A 22 20.20 -18.89 -43.97
CA ALA A 22 19.02 -18.18 -43.50
C ALA A 22 18.32 -18.81 -42.26
N PRO A 23 18.06 -20.12 -42.17
CA PRO A 23 17.47 -20.72 -40.97
C PRO A 23 18.36 -20.61 -39.73
N PHE A 24 19.69 -20.68 -39.88
CA PHE A 24 20.63 -20.50 -38.76
C PHE A 24 20.68 -19.04 -38.30
N ALA A 25 20.70 -18.11 -39.25
CA ALA A 25 20.63 -16.68 -38.95
C ALA A 25 19.31 -16.34 -38.25
N TRP A 26 18.19 -16.93 -38.69
CA TRP A 26 16.91 -16.80 -38.03
C TRP A 26 16.94 -17.33 -36.60
N MET A 27 17.50 -18.52 -36.38
CA MET A 27 17.62 -19.13 -35.06
C MET A 27 18.38 -18.22 -34.09
N LEU A 28 19.53 -17.68 -34.53
CA LEU A 28 20.34 -16.77 -33.72
C LEU A 28 19.57 -15.48 -33.38
N VAL A 29 18.87 -14.89 -34.34
CA VAL A 29 18.04 -13.70 -34.06
C VAL A 29 16.89 -14.04 -33.11
N THR A 30 16.24 -15.20 -33.25
CA THR A 30 15.13 -15.60 -32.38
C THR A 30 15.54 -15.92 -30.95
N SER A 31 16.77 -16.36 -30.68
CA SER A 31 17.22 -16.63 -29.32
C SER A 31 17.32 -15.37 -28.45
N PHE A 32 17.44 -14.19 -29.07
CA PHE A 32 17.46 -12.90 -28.38
C PHE A 32 16.11 -12.18 -28.36
N LYS A 33 15.09 -12.71 -29.06
CA LYS A 33 13.75 -12.10 -29.07
C LYS A 33 13.05 -12.26 -27.73
N LEU A 34 12.22 -11.29 -27.38
CA LEU A 34 11.37 -11.41 -26.22
C LEU A 34 10.19 -12.36 -26.49
N PRO A 35 9.59 -12.98 -25.45
CA PRO A 35 8.47 -13.91 -25.61
C PRO A 35 7.32 -13.36 -26.46
N THR A 36 6.91 -12.09 -26.26
CA THR A 36 5.84 -11.51 -27.08
C THR A 36 6.25 -11.30 -28.55
N GLU A 37 7.54 -11.08 -28.83
CA GLU A 37 8.04 -10.87 -30.19
C GLU A 37 8.07 -12.16 -31.00
N VAL A 38 8.35 -13.30 -30.36
CA VAL A 38 8.34 -14.62 -31.00
C VAL A 38 6.93 -14.98 -31.46
N ASN A 39 5.91 -14.60 -30.69
CA ASN A 39 4.50 -14.84 -31.01
C ASN A 39 3.91 -13.78 -31.96
N SER A 40 4.68 -12.77 -32.37
CA SER A 40 4.19 -11.70 -33.24
C SER A 40 4.25 -12.08 -34.72
N TRP A 41 3.14 -11.86 -35.42
CA TRP A 41 3.05 -12.02 -36.87
C TRP A 41 2.82 -10.65 -37.53
N PRO A 42 3.54 -10.31 -38.62
CA PRO A 42 4.52 -11.10 -39.36
C PRO A 42 5.89 -11.21 -38.67
N PRO A 43 6.72 -12.20 -39.05
CA PRO A 43 8.04 -12.41 -38.46
C PRO A 43 8.96 -11.23 -38.76
N ARG A 44 9.53 -10.63 -37.70
CA ARG A 44 10.48 -9.51 -37.82
C ARG A 44 11.91 -10.00 -37.63
N TRP A 45 12.85 -9.47 -38.42
CA TRP A 45 14.28 -9.73 -38.25
C TRP A 45 14.95 -8.84 -37.20
N THR A 46 14.20 -7.90 -36.62
CA THR A 46 14.64 -7.00 -35.55
C THR A 46 14.13 -7.49 -34.18
N THR A 47 14.78 -7.04 -33.09
CA THR A 47 14.35 -7.31 -31.72
C THR A 47 14.41 -6.05 -30.87
N LYS A 48 13.42 -5.88 -29.97
CA LYS A 48 13.38 -4.83 -28.95
C LYS A 48 14.26 -5.14 -27.74
N ALA A 49 14.84 -6.33 -27.64
CA ALA A 49 15.67 -6.71 -26.49
C ALA A 49 16.92 -5.82 -26.34
N PHE A 50 17.44 -5.29 -27.45
CA PHE A 50 18.60 -4.39 -27.47
C PHE A 50 18.23 -2.89 -27.42
N SER A 51 16.96 -2.54 -27.22
CA SER A 51 16.55 -1.13 -27.11
C SER A 51 16.90 -0.55 -25.73
N ASN A 52 17.55 0.61 -25.70
CA ASN A 52 17.92 1.31 -24.45
C ASN A 52 16.70 1.76 -23.63
N GLN A 53 15.56 2.00 -24.28
CA GLN A 53 14.30 2.37 -23.64
C GLN A 53 13.14 1.65 -24.33
N ARG A 54 12.15 1.23 -23.55
CA ARG A 54 10.91 0.62 -24.03
C ARG A 54 9.74 1.03 -23.15
N ASP A 55 8.60 1.26 -23.78
CA ASP A 55 7.34 1.45 -23.07
C ASP A 55 6.72 0.08 -22.76
N ILE A 56 6.31 -0.09 -21.50
CA ILE A 56 5.83 -1.36 -20.97
C ILE A 56 4.36 -1.19 -20.60
N LYS A 57 3.51 -2.13 -21.04
CA LYS A 57 2.11 -2.14 -20.64
C LYS A 57 1.99 -2.57 -19.17
N VAL A 58 1.47 -1.66 -18.34
CA VAL A 58 1.18 -1.93 -16.93
C VAL A 58 -0.31 -1.81 -16.67
N ILE A 59 -0.83 -2.70 -15.82
CA ILE A 59 -2.20 -2.64 -15.32
C ILE A 59 -2.13 -2.21 -13.85
N PRO A 60 -2.72 -1.05 -13.49
CA PRO A 60 -2.85 -0.67 -12.10
C PRO A 60 -3.86 -1.60 -11.42
N SER A 61 -3.44 -2.23 -10.33
CA SER A 61 -4.31 -3.05 -9.49
C SER A 61 -4.35 -2.42 -8.09
N THR A 62 -5.56 -2.24 -7.56
CA THR A 62 -5.78 -1.89 -6.16
C THR A 62 -5.74 -3.18 -5.36
N GLY A 63 -4.55 -3.60 -4.94
CA GLY A 63 -4.35 -4.87 -4.25
C GLY A 63 -3.28 -4.78 -3.17
N THR A 64 -3.40 -5.61 -2.15
CA THR A 64 -2.37 -5.80 -1.14
C THR A 64 -1.36 -6.81 -1.69
N THR A 65 -0.21 -6.37 -2.19
CA THR A 65 0.88 -7.32 -2.46
C THR A 65 1.58 -7.65 -1.15
N SER A 66 1.50 -8.90 -0.72
CA SER A 66 2.51 -9.46 0.15
C SER A 66 3.79 -9.57 -0.67
N THR A 67 4.59 -8.50 -0.69
CA THR A 67 5.97 -8.66 -1.15
C THR A 67 6.67 -9.54 -0.12
N VAL A 68 6.80 -10.83 -0.43
CA VAL A 68 7.77 -11.68 0.24
C VAL A 68 9.14 -11.21 -0.26
N LYS A 69 9.57 -10.03 0.19
CA LYS A 69 11.00 -9.78 0.30
C LYS A 69 11.55 -10.93 1.14
N GLY A 70 12.73 -11.45 0.81
CA GLY A 70 13.39 -12.41 1.69
C GLY A 70 13.55 -11.75 3.06
N LEU A 71 12.63 -12.07 3.97
CA LEU A 71 12.58 -11.48 5.30
C LEU A 71 13.73 -12.08 6.08
N SER A 72 14.47 -11.22 6.79
CA SER A 72 15.36 -11.73 7.83
C SER A 72 14.52 -12.49 8.88
N LEU A 73 15.11 -13.48 9.56
CA LEU A 73 14.42 -14.25 10.61
C LEU A 73 13.80 -13.31 11.68
N ARG A 74 14.47 -12.19 11.92
CA ARG A 74 14.07 -11.11 12.83
C ARG A 74 12.84 -10.35 12.33
N GLU A 75 12.71 -10.14 11.02
CA GLU A 75 11.51 -9.53 10.42
C GLU A 75 10.35 -10.53 10.37
N ALA A 76 10.60 -11.81 10.01
CA ALA A 76 9.57 -12.85 9.95
C ALA A 76 8.85 -13.08 11.29
N LEU A 77 9.56 -12.91 12.41
CA LEU A 77 8.98 -13.01 13.76
C LEU A 77 8.22 -11.74 14.20
N THR A 78 8.36 -10.63 13.48
CA THR A 78 7.69 -9.34 13.79
C THR A 78 6.58 -8.95 12.82
N PHE A 79 6.44 -9.64 11.68
CA PHE A 79 5.40 -9.32 10.70
C PHE A 79 4.08 -10.05 10.99
N VAL A 80 3.20 -9.39 11.75
CA VAL A 80 1.80 -9.30 11.34
C VAL A 80 1.81 -8.64 9.96
N SER A 81 1.42 -9.37 8.91
CA SER A 81 1.40 -8.92 7.52
C SER A 81 0.85 -7.48 7.41
N LYS A 82 1.73 -6.48 7.35
CA LYS A 82 1.31 -5.10 7.09
C LYS A 82 0.88 -5.06 5.63
N LYS A 83 -0.42 -5.25 5.40
CA LYS A 83 -1.07 -5.11 4.10
C LYS A 83 -0.84 -3.68 3.64
N THR A 84 0.22 -3.43 2.87
CA THR A 84 0.44 -2.11 2.30
C THR A 84 -0.63 -1.93 1.23
N GLN A 85 -1.60 -1.06 1.50
CA GLN A 85 -2.55 -0.60 0.49
C GLN A 85 -1.80 0.41 -0.37
N GLY A 86 -1.04 -0.11 -1.34
CA GLY A 86 -0.27 0.68 -2.29
C GLY A 86 -0.82 0.50 -3.71
N LEU A 87 -0.52 1.45 -4.60
CA LEU A 87 -0.73 1.26 -6.03
C LEU A 87 0.20 0.15 -6.53
N VAL A 88 -0.36 -1.00 -6.89
CA VAL A 88 0.41 -2.10 -7.46
C VAL A 88 0.34 -2.00 -8.97
N LEU A 89 1.50 -1.87 -9.62
CA LEU A 89 1.59 -1.92 -11.07
C LEU A 89 1.96 -3.34 -11.48
N VAL A 90 0.97 -4.08 -11.99
CA VAL A 90 1.21 -5.41 -12.56
C VAL A 90 1.67 -5.23 -14.00
N VAL A 91 2.88 -5.69 -14.29
CA VAL A 91 3.43 -5.66 -15.65
C VAL A 91 2.68 -6.71 -16.48
N ASN A 92 1.95 -6.27 -17.50
CA ASN A 92 1.26 -7.12 -18.46
C ASN A 92 1.96 -7.04 -19.82
N ASP A 93 3.24 -7.35 -19.81
CA ASP A 93 4.16 -7.28 -20.95
C ASP A 93 5.37 -8.17 -20.66
N ASP A 94 6.34 -8.21 -21.58
CA ASP A 94 7.57 -8.94 -21.37
C ASP A 94 8.34 -8.46 -20.13
N PRO A 95 8.90 -9.38 -19.32
CA PRO A 95 9.61 -9.04 -18.09
C PRO A 95 10.87 -8.23 -18.39
N PHE A 96 11.18 -7.29 -17.50
CA PHE A 96 12.45 -6.57 -17.49
C PHE A 96 13.24 -6.97 -16.25
N TYR A 97 14.50 -7.35 -16.44
CA TYR A 97 15.35 -7.82 -15.35
C TYR A 97 16.16 -6.70 -14.69
N ARG A 98 16.42 -5.59 -15.41
CA ARG A 98 17.30 -4.49 -14.99
C ARG A 98 16.85 -3.16 -15.62
N GLY A 99 17.17 -2.04 -14.96
CA GLY A 99 16.95 -0.70 -15.48
C GLY A 99 16.22 0.24 -14.51
N THR A 100 15.90 1.45 -14.98
CA THR A 100 15.12 2.44 -14.23
C THR A 100 13.71 2.52 -14.78
N LEU A 101 12.69 2.32 -13.94
CA LEU A 101 11.30 2.58 -14.30
C LEU A 101 11.02 4.08 -14.16
N ARG A 102 10.66 4.74 -15.26
CA ARG A 102 10.17 6.12 -15.24
C ARG A 102 8.65 6.11 -15.37
N ILE A 103 7.97 6.53 -14.31
CA ILE A 103 6.51 6.70 -14.32
C ILE A 103 6.22 8.17 -14.65
N PRO A 104 5.65 8.48 -15.83
CA PRO A 104 5.33 9.86 -16.19
C PRO A 104 4.11 10.34 -15.39
N MET A 105 4.36 11.01 -14.27
CA MET A 105 3.30 11.53 -13.38
C MET A 105 2.68 12.85 -13.88
N LYS A 106 3.36 13.57 -14.79
CA LYS A 106 2.95 14.92 -15.21
C LYS A 106 1.76 14.86 -16.17
N GLY A 107 0.64 15.47 -15.78
CA GLY A 107 -0.56 15.62 -16.64
C GLY A 107 -1.45 14.38 -16.73
N LYS A 108 -1.28 13.39 -15.85
CA LYS A 108 -2.16 12.22 -15.77
C LYS A 108 -3.10 12.35 -14.57
N ASN A 109 -4.40 12.26 -14.81
CA ASN A 109 -5.41 12.23 -13.75
C ASN A 109 -5.46 10.81 -13.17
N TYR A 110 -4.80 10.60 -12.04
CA TYR A 110 -4.82 9.33 -11.30
C TYR A 110 -6.05 9.16 -10.41
N ALA A 111 -6.84 10.22 -10.23
CA ALA A 111 -8.13 10.14 -9.57
C ALA A 111 -9.18 9.61 -10.55
N SER A 112 -9.88 8.54 -10.16
CA SER A 112 -11.06 8.05 -10.89
C SER A 112 -12.23 9.05 -10.85
N ILE A 113 -12.12 10.08 -10.00
CA ILE A 113 -13.14 11.10 -9.76
C ILE A 113 -12.78 12.32 -10.60
N LYS A 114 -13.73 12.84 -11.37
CA LYS A 114 -13.54 14.08 -12.13
C LYS A 114 -13.36 15.23 -11.15
N ALA A 115 -12.52 16.21 -11.49
CA ALA A 115 -12.30 17.39 -10.64
C ALA A 115 -13.60 18.13 -10.31
N GLU A 116 -14.57 18.09 -11.24
CA GLU A 116 -15.93 18.63 -11.08
C GLU A 116 -16.72 17.93 -9.97
N ASP A 117 -16.73 16.58 -9.97
CA ASP A 117 -17.41 15.77 -8.97
C ASP A 117 -16.79 15.98 -7.57
N PHE A 118 -15.45 16.12 -7.51
CA PHE A 118 -14.76 16.43 -6.26
C PHE A 118 -15.10 17.83 -5.75
N ALA A 119 -15.16 18.83 -6.62
CA ALA A 119 -15.57 20.18 -6.25
C ALA A 119 -17.02 20.21 -5.73
N GLN A 120 -17.93 19.46 -6.36
CA GLN A 120 -19.30 19.29 -5.87
C GLN A 120 -19.34 18.60 -4.50
N PHE A 121 -18.52 17.56 -4.28
CA PHE A 121 -18.41 16.91 -2.98
C PHE A 121 -17.93 17.89 -1.90
N ILE A 122 -16.87 18.65 -2.14
CA ILE A 122 -16.38 19.65 -1.18
C ILE A 122 -17.46 20.68 -0.86
N ASN A 123 -18.20 21.15 -1.87
CA ASN A 123 -19.31 22.08 -1.66
C ASN A 123 -20.52 21.46 -0.93
N SER A 124 -20.66 20.13 -0.98
CA SER A 124 -21.69 19.38 -0.25
C SER A 124 -21.34 19.17 1.22
N ILE A 125 -20.06 19.26 1.58
CA ILE A 125 -19.62 19.23 2.98
C ILE A 125 -20.05 20.54 3.62
N LYS A 126 -21.15 20.50 4.35
CA LYS A 126 -21.53 21.56 5.28
C LYS A 126 -20.91 21.27 6.63
N GLU A 127 -20.33 22.29 7.27
CA GLU A 127 -20.02 22.20 8.69
C GLU A 127 -21.30 21.86 9.45
N PRO A 128 -21.26 20.95 10.43
CA PRO A 128 -22.42 20.63 11.24
C PRO A 128 -22.89 21.91 11.96
N SER A 129 -24.03 22.44 11.52
CA SER A 129 -24.60 23.74 11.89
C SER A 129 -25.06 23.86 13.36
N GLN A 130 -24.68 22.91 14.21
CA GLN A 130 -25.11 22.81 15.60
C GLN A 130 -23.94 22.74 16.60
N PHE A 131 -22.70 23.05 16.16
CA PHE A 131 -21.58 23.15 17.08
C PHE A 131 -21.51 24.56 17.68
N ASN A 132 -22.40 24.84 18.64
CA ASN A 132 -22.40 26.09 19.40
C ASN A 132 -21.50 25.91 20.64
N ILE A 133 -20.39 26.65 20.70
CA ILE A 133 -19.47 26.66 21.85
C ILE A 133 -19.60 28.01 22.53
N ASP A 134 -19.83 27.99 23.84
CA ASP A 134 -19.86 29.21 24.63
C ASP A 134 -18.46 29.88 24.62
N GLU A 135 -18.40 31.21 24.51
CA GLU A 135 -17.13 31.94 24.39
C GLU A 135 -16.15 31.69 25.57
N SER A 136 -16.67 31.29 26.73
CA SER A 136 -15.88 30.90 27.91
C SER A 136 -15.06 29.62 27.71
N GLU A 137 -15.54 28.68 26.90
CA GLU A 137 -14.88 27.38 26.67
C GLU A 137 -13.98 27.40 25.43
N LYS A 138 -14.18 28.37 24.53
CA LYS A 138 -13.31 28.57 23.37
C LYS A 138 -11.88 28.96 23.75
N ASN A 139 -11.71 29.57 24.93
CA ASN A 139 -10.41 29.98 25.46
C ASN A 139 -9.70 28.86 26.25
N ASN A 140 -10.36 27.73 26.54
CA ASN A 140 -9.73 26.56 27.13
C ASN A 140 -9.61 25.43 26.08
N PRO A 141 -8.39 25.12 25.61
CA PRO A 141 -8.18 24.10 24.58
C PRO A 141 -8.77 22.74 24.96
N GLU A 142 -8.66 22.33 26.22
CA GLU A 142 -9.11 21.02 26.69
C GLU A 142 -10.64 20.89 26.61
N ALA A 143 -11.36 21.89 27.12
CA ALA A 143 -12.82 21.93 27.09
C ALA A 143 -13.36 22.01 25.64
N TYR A 144 -12.67 22.76 24.77
CA TYR A 144 -12.99 22.82 23.35
C TYR A 144 -12.85 21.44 22.69
N PHE A 145 -11.71 20.77 22.88
CA PHE A 145 -11.47 19.45 22.30
C PHE A 145 -12.45 18.40 22.82
N GLU A 146 -12.77 18.43 24.10
CA GLU A 146 -13.77 17.56 24.70
C GLU A 146 -15.13 17.71 23.99
N LYS A 147 -15.61 18.95 23.80
CA LYS A 147 -16.89 19.18 23.11
C LYS A 147 -16.87 18.80 21.64
N VAL A 148 -15.77 19.07 20.92
CA VAL A 148 -15.60 18.64 19.53
C VAL A 148 -15.68 17.11 19.43
N LEU A 149 -14.93 16.42 20.30
CA LEU A 149 -14.88 14.96 20.34
C LEU A 149 -16.26 14.38 20.66
N LEU A 150 -16.93 14.92 21.69
CA LEU A 150 -18.26 14.49 22.10
C LEU A 150 -19.30 14.67 20.98
N ASN A 151 -19.26 15.79 20.27
CA ASN A 151 -20.14 16.04 19.12
C ASN A 151 -19.86 15.09 17.95
N TYR A 152 -18.59 14.82 17.66
CA TYR A 152 -18.20 13.92 16.56
C TYR A 152 -18.57 12.46 16.86
N VAL A 153 -18.34 12.00 18.09
CA VAL A 153 -18.59 10.61 18.50
C VAL A 153 -20.08 10.36 18.73
N SER A 154 -20.83 11.32 19.27
CA SER A 154 -22.21 11.10 19.71
C SER A 154 -23.27 11.70 18.77
N GLY A 155 -22.87 12.65 17.90
CA GLY A 155 -23.77 13.43 17.07
C GLY A 155 -24.47 14.57 17.84
N SER A 156 -25.54 15.13 17.28
CA SER A 156 -26.26 16.32 17.81
C SER A 156 -27.01 16.11 19.14
N THR A 157 -27.11 14.88 19.63
CA THR A 157 -27.83 14.53 20.88
C THR A 157 -26.98 13.62 21.80
N PRO A 158 -25.85 14.10 22.32
CA PRO A 158 -24.95 13.31 23.16
C PRO A 158 -25.63 12.79 24.43
N VAL A 159 -26.49 13.60 25.06
CA VAL A 159 -27.21 13.26 26.29
C VAL A 159 -28.18 12.08 26.09
N PHE A 160 -28.77 11.94 24.90
CA PHE A 160 -29.73 10.88 24.59
C PHE A 160 -29.08 9.55 24.16
N LYS A 161 -27.77 9.56 23.91
CA LYS A 161 -26.98 8.40 23.46
C LYS A 161 -25.99 7.91 24.52
N ARG A 162 -26.25 8.23 25.79
CA ARG A 162 -25.41 7.85 26.94
C ARG A 162 -24.98 6.39 26.89
N ASP A 163 -25.90 5.47 26.63
CA ASP A 163 -25.60 4.03 26.53
C ASP A 163 -24.50 3.73 25.50
N THR A 164 -24.65 4.25 24.27
CA THR A 164 -23.64 4.08 23.21
C THR A 164 -22.32 4.78 23.51
N PHE A 165 -22.35 5.93 24.18
CA PHE A 165 -21.13 6.63 24.59
C PHE A 165 -20.36 5.83 25.64
N ILE A 166 -21.08 5.35 26.67
CA ILE A 166 -20.51 4.53 27.74
C ILE A 166 -19.96 3.20 27.17
N ASP A 167 -20.65 2.59 26.20
CA ASP A 167 -20.18 1.38 25.54
C ASP A 167 -18.93 1.61 24.70
N ASN A 168 -18.88 2.68 23.90
CA ASN A 168 -17.69 3.04 23.13
C ASN A 168 -16.50 3.37 24.04
N PHE A 169 -16.77 4.09 25.14
CA PHE A 169 -15.75 4.44 26.11
C PHE A 169 -15.24 3.19 26.84
N SER A 170 -16.12 2.30 27.27
CA SER A 170 -15.75 1.01 27.87
C SER A 170 -14.93 0.15 26.91
N GLY A 171 -15.32 0.08 25.64
CA GLY A 171 -14.55 -0.62 24.60
C GLY A 171 -13.16 -0.02 24.37
N SER A 172 -13.03 1.30 24.50
CA SER A 172 -11.73 1.98 24.42
C SER A 172 -10.84 1.62 25.63
N ILE A 173 -11.40 1.52 26.83
CA ILE A 173 -10.68 1.04 28.02
C ILE A 173 -10.23 -0.42 27.83
N GLU A 174 -11.09 -1.30 27.32
CA GLU A 174 -10.73 -2.69 27.05
C GLU A 174 -9.58 -2.81 26.05
N THR A 175 -9.64 -2.03 24.97
CA THR A 175 -8.56 -1.98 23.97
C THR A 175 -7.24 -1.50 24.59
N LEU A 176 -7.28 -0.54 25.52
CA LEU A 176 -6.09 -0.08 26.24
C LEU A 176 -5.54 -1.14 27.20
N LEU A 177 -6.41 -1.86 27.90
CA LEU A 177 -6.01 -2.96 28.80
C LEU A 177 -5.35 -4.10 28.00
N ASP A 178 -5.95 -4.50 26.88
CA ASP A 178 -5.38 -5.51 25.98
C ASP A 178 -4.02 -5.06 25.40
N GLY A 179 -3.91 -3.76 25.08
CA GLY A 179 -2.65 -3.15 24.65
C GLY A 179 -1.57 -3.22 25.73
N ILE A 180 -1.93 -2.91 26.98
CA ILE A 180 -1.02 -3.02 28.13
C ILE A 180 -0.61 -4.48 28.37
N ASP A 181 -1.55 -5.44 28.31
CA ASP A 181 -1.26 -6.87 28.48
C ASP A 181 -0.28 -7.39 27.40
N THR A 182 -0.48 -6.94 26.16
CA THR A 182 0.44 -7.24 25.04
C THR A 182 1.84 -6.64 25.30
N ILE A 183 1.91 -5.41 25.81
CA ILE A 183 3.18 -4.77 26.19
C ILE A 183 3.83 -5.51 27.36
N GLN A 184 3.06 -5.96 28.35
CA GLN A 184 3.59 -6.72 29.47
C GLN A 184 4.18 -8.06 29.00
N THR A 185 3.47 -8.76 28.13
CA THR A 185 3.85 -10.08 27.63
C THR A 185 5.08 -10.04 26.70
N PHE A 186 5.19 -9.03 25.82
CA PHE A 186 6.19 -9.04 24.75
C PHE A 186 7.14 -7.83 24.73
N GLY A 187 6.76 -6.74 25.38
CA GLY A 187 7.47 -5.46 25.34
C GLY A 187 8.51 -5.31 26.45
N ILE A 188 8.18 -5.75 27.66
CA ILE A 188 9.04 -5.55 28.84
C ILE A 188 10.37 -6.32 28.71
N ASP A 189 10.35 -7.53 28.17
CA ASP A 189 11.57 -8.33 28.00
C ASP A 189 12.56 -7.75 26.99
N ARG A 190 12.20 -6.65 26.31
CA ARG A 190 13.07 -5.92 25.38
C ARG A 190 13.88 -4.81 26.04
N ILE A 191 13.61 -4.49 27.31
CA ILE A 191 14.34 -3.45 28.06
C ILE A 191 15.60 -4.10 28.66
N GLU A 192 16.78 -3.65 28.22
CA GLU A 192 18.07 -4.21 28.66
C GLU A 192 18.43 -3.81 30.11
N ASP A 193 18.03 -2.60 30.56
CA ASP A 193 18.26 -2.13 31.93
C ASP A 193 17.19 -2.67 32.89
N GLU A 194 17.62 -3.46 33.87
CA GLU A 194 16.76 -4.12 34.84
C GLU A 194 16.03 -3.12 35.77
N ASN A 195 16.64 -1.98 36.08
CA ASN A 195 16.01 -0.94 36.90
C ASN A 195 14.89 -0.22 36.14
N GLU A 196 15.12 0.05 34.85
CA GLU A 196 14.13 0.69 33.98
C GLU A 196 12.98 -0.28 33.67
N LYS A 197 13.29 -1.57 33.51
CA LYS A 197 12.31 -2.66 33.38
C LYS A 197 11.34 -2.70 34.55
N ASP A 198 11.85 -2.69 35.78
CA ASP A 198 11.02 -2.70 37.00
C ASP A 198 10.18 -1.43 37.17
N ARG A 199 10.74 -0.27 36.83
CA ARG A 199 10.01 1.00 36.89
C ARG A 199 8.86 1.01 35.89
N PHE A 200 9.10 0.54 34.67
CA PHE A 200 8.09 0.48 33.62
C PHE A 200 7.00 -0.54 33.96
N ASN A 201 7.37 -1.69 34.53
CA ASN A 201 6.42 -2.67 35.07
C ASN A 201 5.45 -2.06 36.07
N LYS A 202 5.98 -1.39 37.10
CA LYS A 202 5.17 -0.73 38.14
C LYS A 202 4.26 0.36 37.56
N PHE A 203 4.70 1.04 36.51
CA PHE A 203 3.89 2.02 35.80
C PHE A 203 2.70 1.35 35.09
N LEU A 204 2.92 0.25 34.38
CA LEU A 204 1.86 -0.49 33.70
C LEU A 204 0.85 -1.06 34.70
N ASP A 205 1.31 -1.64 35.82
CA ASP A 205 0.42 -2.14 36.86
C ASP A 205 -0.47 -1.04 37.45
N ASN A 206 0.11 0.15 37.71
CA ASN A 206 -0.66 1.30 38.19
C ASN A 206 -1.68 1.76 37.14
N ALA A 207 -1.30 1.81 35.87
CA ALA A 207 -2.19 2.17 34.78
C ALA A 207 -3.37 1.19 34.66
N ILE A 208 -3.14 -0.12 34.84
CA ILE A 208 -4.20 -1.14 34.88
C ILE A 208 -5.19 -0.84 36.00
N VAL A 209 -4.70 -0.59 37.22
CA VAL A 209 -5.55 -0.28 38.38
C VAL A 209 -6.40 0.97 38.12
N GLN A 210 -5.79 2.05 37.61
CA GLN A 210 -6.51 3.28 37.28
C GLN A 210 -7.59 3.07 36.21
N LEU A 211 -7.27 2.31 35.16
CA LEU A 211 -8.22 1.99 34.08
C LEU A 211 -9.38 1.11 34.57
N GLN A 212 -9.12 0.14 35.46
CA GLN A 212 -10.15 -0.70 36.07
C GLN A 212 -11.07 0.10 36.99
N GLU A 213 -10.51 0.97 37.84
CA GLU A 213 -11.30 1.87 38.67
C GLU A 213 -12.17 2.80 37.81
N LEU A 214 -11.58 3.36 36.75
CA LEU A 214 -12.27 4.25 35.84
C LEU A 214 -13.39 3.52 35.07
N LYS A 215 -13.17 2.28 34.63
CA LYS A 215 -14.22 1.41 34.06
C LYS A 215 -15.38 1.23 35.03
N SER A 216 -15.08 0.91 36.30
CA SER A 216 -16.11 0.71 37.32
C SER A 216 -16.93 1.97 37.60
N LYS A 217 -16.31 3.15 37.58
CA LYS A 217 -16.99 4.44 37.76
C LYS A 217 -17.90 4.74 36.57
N ILE A 218 -17.42 4.49 35.36
CA ILE A 218 -18.14 4.78 34.12
C ILE A 218 -19.32 3.84 33.91
N GLN A 219 -19.17 2.56 34.27
CA GLN A 219 -20.24 1.57 34.13
C GLN A 219 -21.49 1.90 34.96
N LYS A 220 -21.34 2.61 36.10
CA LYS A 220 -22.48 3.10 36.90
C LYS A 220 -23.35 4.10 36.13
N PHE A 221 -22.74 4.90 35.25
CA PHE A 221 -23.46 5.85 34.41
C PHE A 221 -24.16 5.19 33.21
N LYS A 222 -24.01 3.87 33.00
CA LYS A 222 -24.75 3.13 31.96
C LYS A 222 -26.24 3.04 32.28
N SER A 223 -26.58 2.60 33.49
CA SER A 223 -27.96 2.34 33.94
C SER A 223 -28.75 3.59 34.31
N GLY A 224 -28.09 4.72 34.57
CA GLY A 224 -28.76 5.96 34.92
C GLY A 224 -29.33 5.91 36.34
N GLU A 225 -28.43 5.84 37.30
CA GLU A 225 -28.67 6.37 38.65
C GLU A 225 -28.17 7.81 38.74
#